data_AF-A0A0B2SFM8-F1
#
_entry.id   AF-A0A0B2SFM8-F1
#
_cell.length_a   1.000
_cell.length_b   1.000
_cell.length_c   1.000
_cell.angle_alpha   90.00
_cell.angle_beta   90.00
_cell.angle_gamma   90.00
#
_symmetry.space_group_name_H-M   'P 1'
#
loop_
_entity.id
_entity.type
_entity.pdbx_description
1 polymer ?
#
loop_
_entity_poly.entity_id
_entity_poly.type
_entity_poly.pdbx_seq_one_letter_code
_entity_poly.pdbx_strand_id
1 'polypeptide(L)'
;MVDLFKQNLAKIEYKDGNPHTPKVHIHDSVFEGLHAPWQDALVIKLLGKSIAYPILRDKLDRTRKLKVGFDMFDIHNGYFMLNFDHEEDRKKVIDEGLWNERII
;
A
#
# COMPACT_ATOMS: atom_id res chain seq x y z
N MET A 1 -23.67 0.56 -5.60
CA MET A 1 -22.41 0.62 -6.36
C MET A 1 -22.43 1.92 -7.15
N VAL A 2 -21.44 2.78 -6.94
CA VAL A 2 -21.37 4.08 -7.63
C VAL A 2 -20.83 3.85 -9.05
N ASP A 3 -21.54 4.35 -10.07
CA ASP A 3 -21.09 4.31 -11.46
C ASP A 3 -20.38 5.63 -11.79
N LEU A 4 -19.04 5.59 -11.75
CA LEU A 4 -18.19 6.77 -11.91
C LEU A 4 -18.31 7.39 -13.31
N PHE A 5 -18.61 6.60 -14.34
CA PHE A 5 -18.77 7.09 -15.70
C PHE A 5 -20.11 7.81 -15.88
N LYS A 6 -21.21 7.25 -15.33
CA LYS A 6 -22.53 7.92 -15.36
C LYS A 6 -22.53 9.25 -14.61
N GLN A 7 -21.72 9.38 -13.57
CA GLN A 7 -21.61 10.60 -12.78
C GLN A 7 -20.58 11.60 -13.33
N ASN A 8 -19.96 11.30 -14.48
CA ASN A 8 -18.89 12.11 -15.06
C ASN A 8 -17.70 12.32 -14.10
N LEU A 9 -17.47 11.36 -13.21
CA LEU A 9 -16.36 11.32 -12.26
C LEU A 9 -15.17 10.49 -12.78
N ALA A 10 -15.35 9.73 -13.86
CA ALA A 10 -14.30 9.08 -14.60
C ALA A 10 -14.55 9.20 -16.10
N LYS A 11 -13.48 9.36 -16.89
CA LYS A 11 -13.53 9.43 -18.35
C LYS A 11 -12.36 8.63 -18.94
N ILE A 12 -12.59 7.95 -20.05
CA ILE A 12 -11.53 7.31 -20.83
C ILE A 12 -11.23 8.16 -22.06
N GLU A 13 -9.96 8.43 -22.30
CA GLU A 13 -9.46 9.06 -23.50
C GLU A 13 -8.52 8.09 -24.21
N TYR A 14 -8.68 7.93 -25.51
CA TYR A 14 -7.82 7.06 -26.31
C TYR A 14 -6.81 7.91 -27.05
N LYS A 15 -5.52 7.65 -26.81
CA LYS A 15 -4.45 8.34 -27.53
C LYS A 15 -4.61 8.08 -29.03
N ASP A 16 -4.78 9.14 -29.83
CA ASP A 16 -4.99 9.08 -31.29
C ASP A 16 -6.17 8.20 -31.72
N GLY A 17 -7.18 8.02 -30.85
CA GLY A 17 -8.30 7.12 -31.10
C GLY A 17 -7.95 5.63 -31.02
N ASN A 18 -6.72 5.25 -30.63
CA ASN A 18 -6.31 3.86 -30.51
C ASN A 18 -6.89 3.23 -29.23
N PRO A 19 -7.80 2.24 -29.35
CA PRO A 19 -8.43 1.59 -28.21
C PRO A 19 -7.45 0.84 -27.29
N HIS A 20 -6.25 0.48 -27.78
CA HIS A 20 -5.22 -0.21 -27.01
C HIS A 20 -4.38 0.72 -26.12
N THR A 21 -4.57 2.03 -26.21
CA THR A 21 -3.85 3.02 -25.40
C THR A 21 -4.82 3.95 -24.66
N PRO A 22 -5.62 3.41 -23.72
CA PRO A 22 -6.53 4.21 -22.92
C PRO A 22 -5.77 5.02 -21.86
N LYS A 23 -6.24 6.24 -21.64
CA LYS A 23 -5.93 7.08 -20.47
C LYS A 23 -7.22 7.25 -19.69
N VAL A 24 -7.21 6.84 -18.43
CA VAL A 24 -8.35 7.05 -17.54
C VAL A 24 -8.10 8.32 -16.75
N HIS A 25 -8.99 9.30 -16.93
CA HIS A 25 -9.08 10.50 -16.11
C HIS A 25 -10.08 10.24 -15.00
N ILE A 26 -9.68 10.52 -13.77
CA ILE A 26 -10.52 10.36 -12.58
C ILE A 26 -10.63 11.73 -11.94
N HIS A 27 -11.84 12.10 -11.51
CA HIS A 27 -12.07 13.36 -10.81
C HIS A 27 -11.34 13.37 -9.46
N ASP A 28 -10.79 14.52 -9.07
CA ASP A 28 -9.95 14.66 -7.87
C ASP A 28 -10.67 14.18 -6.61
N SER A 29 -11.96 14.44 -6.45
CA SER A 29 -12.73 13.95 -5.28
C SER A 29 -12.77 12.43 -5.17
N VAL A 30 -12.76 11.72 -6.30
CA VAL A 30 -12.69 10.24 -6.31
C VAL A 30 -11.27 9.80 -6.00
N PHE A 31 -10.27 10.47 -6.57
CA PHE A 31 -8.88 10.20 -6.29
C PHE A 31 -8.54 10.39 -4.81
N GLU A 32 -8.98 11.49 -4.21
CA GLU A 32 -8.82 11.79 -2.77
C GLU A 32 -9.45 10.70 -1.91
N GLY A 33 -10.68 10.25 -2.24
CA GLY A 33 -11.33 9.16 -1.53
C GLY A 33 -10.59 7.83 -1.66
N LEU A 34 -10.00 7.55 -2.84
CA LEU A 34 -9.16 6.38 -3.05
C LEU A 34 -7.82 6.49 -2.33
N HIS A 35 -7.25 7.69 -2.21
CA HIS A 35 -5.96 7.96 -1.60
C HIS A 35 -6.02 7.99 -0.06
N ALA A 36 -7.09 8.54 0.51
CA ALA A 36 -7.29 8.75 1.95
C ALA A 36 -6.94 7.53 2.83
N PRO A 37 -7.41 6.29 2.56
CA PRO A 37 -7.09 5.14 3.42
C PRO A 37 -5.63 4.67 3.33
N TRP A 38 -4.86 5.15 2.35
CA TRP A 38 -3.49 4.70 2.09
C TRP A 38 -2.43 5.78 2.34
N GLN A 39 -2.81 6.94 2.85
CA GLN A 39 -1.88 8.07 3.06
C GLN A 39 -0.73 7.70 4.02
N ASP A 40 -1.02 6.81 4.97
CA ASP A 40 -0.06 6.32 5.96
C ASP A 40 0.44 4.90 5.68
N ALA A 41 0.07 4.33 4.53
CA ALA A 41 0.52 3.01 4.17
C ALA A 41 2.01 2.99 3.81
N LEU A 42 2.72 1.95 4.24
CA LEU A 42 4.10 1.69 3.87
C LEU A 42 4.19 0.49 2.94
N VAL A 43 4.82 0.68 1.79
CA VAL A 43 5.22 -0.42 0.91
C VAL A 43 6.61 -0.87 1.31
N ILE A 44 6.74 -2.14 1.69
CA ILE A 44 8.01 -2.75 2.10
C ILE A 44 8.37 -3.93 1.21
N LYS A 45 9.68 -4.14 1.04
CA LYS A 45 10.25 -5.31 0.37
C LYS A 45 11.56 -5.68 1.03
N LEU A 46 11.70 -6.96 1.36
CA LEU A 46 12.98 -7.48 1.82
C LEU A 46 13.92 -7.64 0.62
N LEU A 47 15.13 -7.08 0.73
CA LEU A 47 16.18 -7.23 -0.27
C LEU A 47 17.06 -8.44 0.07
N GLY A 48 17.54 -9.14 -0.96
CA GLY A 48 18.47 -10.28 -0.83
C GLY A 48 17.85 -11.61 -0.39
N LYS A 49 16.63 -11.62 0.17
CA LYS A 49 15.88 -12.85 0.51
C LYS A 49 14.38 -12.66 0.27
N SER A 50 13.70 -13.70 -0.18
CA SER A 50 12.24 -13.74 -0.18
C SER A 50 11.73 -14.14 1.21
N ILE A 51 10.75 -13.41 1.73
CA ILE A 51 10.05 -13.74 2.98
C ILE A 51 8.59 -14.02 2.66
N ALA A 52 8.03 -15.10 3.21
CA ALA A 52 6.62 -15.40 3.05
C ALA A 52 5.78 -14.47 3.93
N TYR A 53 4.58 -14.10 3.46
CA TYR A 53 3.62 -13.27 4.18
C TYR A 53 3.46 -13.62 5.67
N PRO A 54 3.16 -14.88 6.07
CA PRO A 54 2.93 -15.20 7.49
C PRO A 54 4.19 -15.03 8.34
N ILE A 55 5.38 -15.25 7.77
CA ILE A 55 6.66 -15.06 8.48
C ILE A 55 6.92 -13.58 8.69
N LEU A 56 6.69 -12.76 7.67
CA LEU A 56 6.84 -11.31 7.78
C LEU A 56 5.85 -10.75 8.81
N ARG A 57 4.59 -11.20 8.78
CA ARG A 57 3.55 -10.80 9.73
C ARG A 57 3.92 -11.17 11.16
N ASP A 58 4.34 -12.40 11.41
CA ASP A 58 4.77 -12.85 12.73
C ASP A 58 6.01 -12.10 13.23
N LYS A 59 6.97 -11.79 12.36
CA LYS A 59 8.12 -10.94 12.72
C LYS A 59 7.69 -9.54 13.11
N LEU A 60 6.81 -8.92 12.33
CA LEU A 60 6.24 -7.63 12.63
C LEU A 60 5.54 -7.66 13.99
N ASP A 61 4.66 -8.63 14.22
CA ASP A 61 3.93 -8.79 15.48
C ASP A 61 4.90 -8.97 16.68
N ARG A 62 5.99 -9.72 16.53
CA ARG A 62 6.96 -9.99 17.59
C ARG A 62 7.91 -8.84 17.88
N THR A 63 8.40 -8.14 16.85
CA THR A 63 9.32 -7.00 17.02
C THR A 63 8.57 -5.79 17.59
N ARG A 64 7.25 -5.80 17.54
CA ARG A 64 6.41 -4.67 17.92
C ARG A 64 5.86 -4.78 19.34
N LYS A 65 6.20 -3.76 20.13
CA LYS A 65 5.32 -3.21 21.17
C LYS A 65 4.35 -2.18 20.55
N LEU A 66 3.68 -2.49 19.43
CA LEU A 66 2.64 -1.56 18.95
C LEU A 66 1.51 -1.51 19.96
N LYS A 67 0.90 -0.35 20.10
CA LYS A 67 -0.28 -0.20 20.96
C LYS A 67 -1.54 -0.78 20.31
N VAL A 68 -1.61 -0.82 18.98
CA VAL A 68 -2.78 -1.23 18.18
C VAL A 68 -2.33 -2.08 16.98
N GLY A 69 -3.24 -2.86 16.39
CA GLY A 69 -2.97 -3.70 15.22
C GLY A 69 -2.60 -2.92 13.96
N PHE A 70 -2.14 -3.63 12.93
CA PHE A 70 -1.90 -3.09 11.59
C PHE A 70 -2.48 -4.06 10.56
N ASP A 71 -2.89 -3.52 9.42
CA ASP A 71 -3.27 -4.34 8.27
C ASP A 71 -2.05 -4.58 7.38
N MET A 72 -1.97 -5.78 6.81
CA MET A 72 -0.91 -6.15 5.88
C MET A 72 -1.49 -6.83 4.65
N PHE A 73 -1.11 -6.34 3.47
CA PHE A 73 -1.57 -6.83 2.18
C PHE A 73 -0.37 -7.31 1.35
N ASP A 74 -0.51 -8.47 0.73
CA ASP A 74 0.43 -8.92 -0.31
C ASP A 74 0.07 -8.23 -1.63
N ILE A 75 0.97 -7.39 -2.12
CA ILE A 75 0.80 -6.67 -3.39
C ILE A 75 1.67 -7.28 -4.52
N HIS A 76 2.05 -8.56 -4.34
CA HIS A 76 2.83 -9.40 -5.24
C HIS A 76 4.28 -8.93 -5.44
N ASN A 77 5.09 -9.75 -6.13
CA ASN A 77 6.51 -9.48 -6.43
C ASN A 77 7.40 -9.26 -5.19
N GLY A 78 7.01 -9.88 -4.06
CA GLY A 78 7.69 -9.76 -2.77
C GLY A 78 7.53 -8.39 -2.12
N TYR A 79 6.55 -7.59 -2.57
CA TYR A 79 6.17 -6.35 -1.94
C TYR A 79 4.97 -6.57 -1.04
N PHE A 80 4.99 -5.93 0.12
CA PHE A 80 3.92 -5.95 1.09
C PHE A 80 3.53 -4.53 1.42
N MET A 81 2.23 -4.27 1.55
CA MET A 81 1.71 -3.00 1.99
C MET A 81 1.26 -3.14 3.44
N LEU A 82 1.71 -2.23 4.30
CA LEU A 82 1.25 -2.14 5.68
C LEU A 82 0.44 -0.87 5.85
N ASN A 83 -0.76 -0.99 6.39
CA ASN A 83 -1.54 0.16 6.80
C ASN A 83 -1.51 0.29 8.32
N PHE A 84 -1.25 1.50 8.81
CA PHE A 84 -1.16 1.79 10.24
C PHE A 84 -2.30 2.70 10.66
N ASP A 85 -2.96 2.35 11.76
CA ASP A 85 -3.96 3.22 12.37
C ASP A 85 -3.33 4.44 13.08
N HIS A 86 -2.03 4.39 13.36
CA HIS A 86 -1.29 5.41 14.10
C HIS A 86 0.07 5.75 13.47
N GLU A 87 0.32 7.04 13.28
CA GLU A 87 1.58 7.58 12.73
C GLU A 87 2.80 7.20 13.60
N GLU A 88 2.64 7.10 14.92
CA GLU A 88 3.71 6.66 15.84
C GLU A 88 4.22 5.26 15.49
N ASP A 89 3.30 4.35 15.19
CA ASP A 89 3.62 2.96 14.88
C ASP A 89 4.28 2.85 13.49
N ARG A 90 3.86 3.69 12.54
CA ARG A 90 4.53 3.85 11.25
C ARG A 90 5.97 4.37 11.41
N LYS A 91 6.17 5.43 12.18
CA LYS A 91 7.50 6.02 12.44
C LYS A 91 8.44 5.03 13.09
N LYS A 92 8.00 4.31 14.12
CA LYS A 92 8.80 3.25 14.75
C LYS A 92 9.29 2.20 13.76
N VAL A 93 8.46 1.80 12.80
CA VAL A 93 8.84 0.77 11.81
C VAL A 93 9.90 1.26 10.84
N ILE A 94 9.83 2.54 10.49
CA ILE A 94 10.82 3.21 9.65
C ILE A 94 12.12 3.41 10.43
N ASP A 95 12.03 3.92 11.66
CA ASP A 95 13.17 4.39 12.47
C ASP A 95 13.88 3.26 13.22
N GLU A 96 13.13 2.37 13.87
CA GLU A 96 13.69 1.25 14.65
C GLU A 96 14.08 0.08 13.74
N GLY A 97 13.37 -0.07 12.62
CA GLY A 97 13.70 -1.00 11.53
C GLY A 97 13.61 -2.47 11.91
N LEU A 98 12.72 -3.22 11.25
CA LEU A 98 12.73 -4.69 11.23
C LEU A 98 13.94 -5.28 10.49
N TRP A 99 14.75 -4.40 9.91
CA TRP A 99 15.78 -4.67 8.92
C TRP A 99 17.20 -4.68 9.52
N ASN A 100 17.33 -4.22 10.77
CA ASN A 100 18.61 -4.10 11.46
C ASN A 100 19.10 -5.39 12.12
N GLU A 101 18.28 -6.46 12.11
CA GLU A 101 18.82 -7.80 12.37
C GLU A 101 19.69 -8.20 11.18
N ARG A 102 20.99 -7.93 11.33
CA ARG A 102 22.06 -8.52 10.53
C ARG A 102 21.74 -9.99 10.36
N ILE A 103 21.35 -10.35 9.14
CA ILE A 103 21.26 -11.72 8.72
C ILE A 103 22.70 -12.21 8.57
N ILE A 104 23.30 -12.62 9.70
CA ILE A 104 24.50 -13.44 9.73
C ILE A 104 24.08 -14.89 9.54
#